data_AF-A0A2H9PVL4-F1
#
_entry.id   AF-A0A2H9PVL4-F1
#
_cell.length_a   1.000
_cell.length_b   1.000
_cell.length_c   1.000
_cell.angle_alpha   90.00
_cell.angle_beta   90.00
_cell.angle_gamma   90.00
#
_symmetry.space_group_name_H-M   'P 1'
#
loop_
_entity.id
_entity.type
_entity.pdbx_description
1 polymer ?
#
loop_
_entity_poly.entity_id
_entity_poly.type
_entity_poly.pdbx_seq_one_letter_code
_entity_poly.pdbx_strand_id
1 'polypeptide(L)' 'MIGTIWWILGLVCAAWVIIDVLTAQKKMSSGQKALWVILAIVLSILTAIIYYFVVKKK' A
#
# COMPACT_ATOMS: atom_id res chain seq x y z
N MET A 1 11.98 -22.68 0.79
CA MET A 1 12.30 -21.60 -0.17
C MET A 1 11.07 -20.85 -0.70
N ILE A 2 9.89 -21.46 -0.89
CA ILE A 2 8.70 -20.76 -1.40
C ILE A 2 8.12 -19.70 -0.42
N GLY A 3 8.12 -19.97 0.88
CA GLY A 3 7.49 -19.09 1.88
C GLY A 3 8.19 -17.73 2.04
N THR A 4 9.51 -17.69 1.87
CA THR A 4 10.31 -16.46 1.97
C THR A 4 9.96 -15.48 0.84
N ILE A 5 9.67 -15.99 -0.36
CA ILE A 5 9.32 -15.20 -1.54
C ILE A 5 7.97 -14.50 -1.33
N TRP A 6 6.98 -15.20 -0.79
CA TRP A 6 5.67 -14.63 -0.46
C TRP A 6 5.77 -13.53 0.60
N TRP A 7 6.63 -13.72 1.60
CA TRP A 7 6.82 -12.74 2.66
C TRP A 7 7.51 -11.46 2.16
N ILE A 8 8.53 -11.60 1.30
CA ILE A 8 9.22 -10.48 0.65
C ILE A 8 8.26 -9.72 -0.28
N LEU A 9 7.44 -10.43 -1.06
CA LEU A 9 6.42 -9.81 -1.91
C LEU A 9 5.42 -8.98 -1.10
N GLY A 10 4.97 -9.50 0.06
CA GLY A 10 4.11 -8.76 0.98
C GLY A 10 4.74 -7.44 1.44
N LEU A 11 6.01 -7.49 1.86
CA LEU A 11 6.76 -6.32 2.28
C LEU A 11 6.95 -5.29 1.17
N VAL A 12 7.32 -5.74 -0.03
CA VAL A 12 7.52 -4.86 -1.19
C VAL A 12 6.21 -4.17 -1.58
N CYS A 13 5.09 -4.90 -1.57
CA CYS A 13 3.77 -4.32 -1.80
C CYS A 13 3.41 -3.27 -0.75
N ALA A 14 3.59 -3.56 0.54
CA ALA A 14 3.32 -2.61 1.61
C ALA A 14 4.19 -1.34 1.47
N ALA A 15 5.50 -1.51 1.24
CA ALA A 15 6.42 -0.41 1.02
C ALA A 15 6.02 0.45 -0.18
N TRP A 16 5.63 -0.17 -1.28
CA TRP A 16 5.18 0.53 -2.49
C TRP A 16 3.93 1.38 -2.23
N VAL A 17 2.93 0.84 -1.53
CA VAL A 17 1.71 1.59 -1.17
C VAL A 17 2.06 2.80 -0.30
N ILE A 18 2.93 2.63 0.70
CA ILE A 18 3.34 3.72 1.59
C ILE A 18 4.04 4.83 0.79
N ILE A 19 4.98 4.48 -0.09
CA ILE A 19 5.68 5.44 -0.93
C ILE A 19 4.67 6.16 -1.84
N ASP A 20 3.80 5.44 -2.54
CA ASP A 20 2.82 6.03 -3.47
C ASP A 20 1.85 6.99 -2.76
N VAL A 21 1.34 6.62 -1.58
CA VAL A 21 0.48 7.45 -0.73
C VAL A 21 1.18 8.76 -0.33
N LEU A 22 2.46 8.67 0.02
CA LEU A 22 3.22 9.84 0.49
C LEU A 22 3.67 10.74 -0.66
N THR A 23 4.15 10.17 -1.77
CA THR A 23 4.81 10.92 -2.86
C THR A 23 3.89 11.22 -4.04
N ALA A 24 3.07 10.26 -4.48
CA ALA A 24 2.22 10.42 -5.67
C ALA A 24 0.89 11.11 -5.31
N GLN A 25 0.31 10.78 -4.16
CA GLN A 25 -0.98 11.33 -3.72
C GLN A 25 -0.84 12.66 -2.98
N LYS A 26 -0.35 13.70 -3.65
CA LYS A 26 -0.16 15.04 -3.06
C LYS A 26 -1.49 15.75 -2.70
N LYS A 27 -2.58 15.43 -3.40
CA LYS A 27 -3.92 16.01 -3.17
C LYS A 27 -4.71 15.29 -2.06
N MET A 28 -4.20 14.18 -1.56
CA MET A 28 -4.87 13.35 -0.57
C MET A 28 -4.66 13.91 0.84
N SER A 29 -5.74 13.99 1.61
CA SER A 29 -5.70 14.53 2.97
C SER A 29 -4.82 13.68 3.90
N SER A 30 -4.19 14.31 4.89
CA SER A 30 -3.31 13.62 5.85
C SER A 30 -4.02 12.46 6.58
N GLY A 31 -5.31 12.60 6.87
CA GLY A 31 -6.11 11.54 7.50
C GLY A 31 -6.28 10.32 6.60
N GLN A 32 -6.55 10.52 5.31
CA GLN A 32 -6.61 9.39 4.37
C GLN A 32 -5.25 8.74 4.20
N LYS A 33 -4.15 9.52 4.15
CA LYS A 33 -2.80 8.95 4.05
C LYS A 33 -2.49 8.01 5.21
N ALA A 34 -2.79 8.43 6.44
CA ALA A 34 -2.61 7.61 7.63
C ALA A 34 -3.42 6.31 7.56
N LEU A 35 -4.69 6.38 7.11
CA LEU A 35 -5.55 5.21 6.96
C LEU A 35 -4.96 4.17 6.01
N TRP A 36 -4.45 4.60 4.85
CA TRP A 36 -3.86 3.71 3.86
C TRP A 36 -2.53 3.10 4.32
N VAL A 37 -1.72 3.84 5.07
CA VAL A 37 -0.49 3.31 5.68
C VAL A 37 -0.82 2.23 6.70
N ILE A 38 -1.80 2.46 7.58
CA ILE A 38 -2.24 1.47 8.59
C ILE A 38 -2.77 0.21 7.89
N LEU A 39 -3.63 0.37 6.88
CA LEU A 39 -4.17 -0.76 6.10
C LEU A 39 -3.07 -1.51 5.34
N ALA A 40 -2.04 -0.82 4.82
CA ALA A 40 -0.94 -1.46 4.11
C ALA A 40 -0.11 -2.35 5.05
N ILE A 41 0.03 -1.99 6.32
CA ILE A 41 0.77 -2.79 7.31
C ILE A 41 -0.05 -4.03 7.73
N VAL A 42 -1.37 -3.88 7.93
CA VAL A 42 -2.22 -4.99 8.42
C VAL A 42 -2.56 -5.99 7.31
N LEU A 43 -2.80 -5.52 6.08
CA LEU A 43 -3.35 -6.32 4.98
C LEU A 43 -2.40 -6.43 3.76
N SER A 44 -1.21 -5.80 3.79
CA SER A 44 -0.10 -5.92 2.82
C SER A 44 -0.53 -6.01 1.34
N ILE A 45 -0.64 -7.22 0.80
CA ILE A 45 -0.98 -7.48 -0.60
C ILE A 45 -2.42 -7.06 -0.92
N LEU A 46 -3.38 -7.35 -0.03
CA LEU A 46 -4.79 -7.05 -0.28
C LEU A 46 -5.02 -5.54 -0.36
N THR A 47 -4.40 -4.79 0.56
CA THR A 47 -4.48 -3.33 0.56
C THR A 47 -3.84 -2.74 -0.68
N ALA A 48 -2.71 -3.28 -1.16
CA ALA A 48 -2.08 -2.80 -2.38
C ALA A 48 -2.98 -2.94 -3.61
N ILE A 49 -3.72 -4.05 -3.71
CA ILE A 49 -4.69 -4.26 -4.79
C ILE A 49 -5.81 -3.22 -4.69
N ILE A 50 -6.47 -3.08 -3.53
CA ILE A 50 -7.58 -2.14 -3.35
C ILE A 50 -7.09 -0.70 -3.60
N TYR A 51 -5.91 -0.35 -3.08
CA TYR A 51 -5.28 0.95 -3.28
C TYR A 51 -5.08 1.28 -4.76
N TYR A 52 -4.56 0.31 -5.53
CA TYR A 52 -4.36 0.48 -6.96
C TYR A 52 -5.67 0.83 -7.68
N PHE A 53 -6.76 0.11 -7.39
CA PHE A 53 -8.04 0.33 -8.05
C PHE A 53 -8.78 1.59 -7.56
N VAL A 54 -8.74 1.89 -6.26
CA VAL A 54 -9.52 2.98 -5.65
C VAL A 54 -8.81 4.33 -5.76
N VAL A 55 -7.48 4.34 -5.60
CA VAL A 55 -6.69 5.57 -5.46
C VAL A 55 -5.83 5.85 -6.68
N LYS A 56 -5.16 4.83 -7.24
CA LYS A 56 -4.22 5.05 -8.35
C LYS A 56 -4.87 5.03 -9.73
N LYS A 57 -5.88 4.18 -9.92
CA LYS A 57 -6.61 4.06 -11.19
C LYS A 57 -7.71 5.12 -11.36
N LYS A 58 -8.06 5.81 -10.28
CA LYS A 58 -9.07 6.87 -10.25
C LYS A 58 -8.41 8.24 -10.39
#